data_AF-A0A8J7AF23-F1
#
_entry.id   AF-A0A8J7AF23-F1
#
_cell.length_a   1.000
_cell.length_b   1.000
_cell.length_c   1.000
_cell.angle_alpha   90.00
_cell.angle_beta   90.00
_cell.angle_gamma   90.00
#
_symmetry.space_group_name_H-M   'P 1'
#
loop_
_entity.id
_entity.type
_entity.pdbx_description
1 polymer ?
#
loop_
_entity_poly.entity_id
_entity_poly.type
_entity_poly.pdbx_seq_one_letter_code
_entity_poly.pdbx_strand_id
1 'polypeptide(L)'
;MVSIVIISSFGNEIVNSTTSKARVSDSKLEELFASSNSLGAKAICAAEGNCENGMKTWRYVGHNDPANGKLNRGWCSDQGRAKGNLDSADQGCLEYVNERVPKLIEAFQSKGIEVEPETFINAIDLWNQASPRVSDSYPGKYAEALKKGMEPKEAIDYARVEAFRLNGKLDAGGLFRICRREGRYLQYPLMSEAWRRKCIGEDQKRRAIAIASVVKAGQ
;
A
#
# COMPACT_ATOMS: atom_id res chain seq x y z
N MET A 1 -4.42 36.84 -63.92
CA MET A 1 -5.76 36.51 -63.38
C MET A 1 -5.69 35.11 -62.81
N VAL A 2 -6.24 34.96 -61.61
CA VAL A 2 -6.11 33.82 -60.71
C VAL A 2 -6.98 32.65 -61.21
N SER A 3 -6.41 31.46 -61.33
CA SER A 3 -7.17 30.20 -61.34
C SER A 3 -6.77 29.40 -60.11
N ILE A 4 -7.72 29.30 -59.18
CA ILE A 4 -7.67 28.45 -58.00
C ILE A 4 -7.91 27.01 -58.46
N VAL A 5 -6.97 26.11 -58.21
CA VAL A 5 -7.18 24.67 -58.30
C VAL A 5 -7.36 24.14 -56.88
N ILE A 6 -8.57 23.69 -56.58
CA ILE A 6 -8.89 22.96 -55.34
C ILE A 6 -8.48 21.51 -55.56
N ILE A 7 -7.47 21.03 -54.83
CA ILE A 7 -7.17 19.60 -54.70
C ILE A 7 -7.53 19.20 -53.27
N SER A 8 -8.65 18.48 -53.14
CA SER A 8 -9.07 17.80 -51.91
C SER A 8 -8.13 16.63 -51.63
N SER A 9 -7.26 16.77 -50.63
CA SER A 9 -6.49 15.66 -50.07
C SER A 9 -7.30 15.03 -48.95
N PHE A 10 -7.85 13.84 -49.20
CA PHE A 10 -8.40 12.97 -48.16
C PHE A 10 -7.26 12.54 -47.23
N GLY A 11 -7.24 13.09 -46.03
CA GLY A 11 -6.39 12.64 -44.93
C GLY A 11 -6.89 11.29 -44.42
N ASN A 12 -6.05 10.28 -44.56
CA ASN A 12 -6.26 8.95 -44.03
C ASN A 12 -5.91 8.98 -42.53
N GLU A 13 -6.90 9.18 -41.66
CA GLU A 13 -6.69 9.01 -40.22
C GLU A 13 -6.64 7.51 -39.89
N ILE A 14 -5.42 7.01 -39.71
CA ILE A 14 -5.19 5.73 -39.05
C ILE A 14 -5.50 5.94 -37.56
N VAL A 15 -6.72 5.62 -37.17
CA VAL A 15 -7.12 5.54 -35.76
C VAL A 15 -6.49 4.28 -35.17
N ASN A 16 -5.30 4.43 -34.59
CA ASN A 16 -4.73 3.43 -33.69
C ASN A 16 -5.54 3.42 -32.39
N SER A 17 -6.55 2.53 -32.35
CA SER A 17 -7.27 2.16 -31.14
C SER A 17 -6.36 1.36 -30.21
N THR A 18 -5.44 2.05 -29.52
CA THR A 18 -4.85 1.54 -28.29
C THR A 18 -5.91 1.65 -27.20
N THR A 19 -6.40 0.51 -26.73
CA THR A 19 -7.18 0.39 -25.49
C THR A 19 -6.31 0.85 -24.31
N SER A 20 -6.27 2.16 -24.07
CA SER A 20 -5.76 2.70 -22.81
C SER A 20 -6.72 2.27 -21.71
N LYS A 21 -6.25 1.41 -20.82
CA LYS A 21 -6.92 1.17 -19.54
C LYS A 21 -7.09 2.56 -18.89
N ALA A 22 -8.33 2.87 -18.50
CA ALA A 22 -8.69 4.21 -18.07
C ALA A 22 -8.10 4.47 -16.69
N ARG A 23 -7.11 5.37 -16.63
CA ARG A 23 -6.48 5.84 -15.38
C ARG A 23 -7.54 6.11 -14.32
N VAL A 24 -7.42 5.44 -13.17
CA VAL A 24 -8.25 5.72 -11.99
C VAL A 24 -8.10 7.19 -11.64
N SER A 25 -9.22 7.92 -11.57
CA SER A 25 -9.21 9.35 -11.23
C SER A 25 -8.75 9.55 -9.79
N ASP A 26 -8.12 10.68 -9.50
CA ASP A 26 -7.66 11.01 -8.15
C ASP A 26 -8.81 10.95 -7.12
N SER A 27 -10.02 11.38 -7.53
CA SER A 27 -11.24 11.26 -6.73
C SER A 27 -11.57 9.81 -6.30
N LYS A 28 -11.34 8.82 -7.17
CA LYS A 28 -11.58 7.41 -6.86
C LYS A 28 -10.54 6.86 -5.88
N LEU A 29 -9.31 7.39 -5.89
CA LEU A 29 -8.28 7.01 -4.92
C LEU A 29 -8.55 7.63 -3.55
N GLU A 30 -9.09 8.86 -3.50
CA GLU A 30 -9.56 9.49 -2.27
C GLU A 30 -10.75 8.74 -1.64
N GLU A 31 -11.69 8.27 -2.47
CA GLU A 31 -12.86 7.49 -2.02
C GLU A 31 -12.47 6.20 -1.27
N LEU A 32 -11.29 5.63 -1.55
CA LEU A 32 -10.78 4.44 -0.83
C LEU A 32 -10.65 4.67 0.67
N PHE A 33 -10.49 5.93 1.11
CA PHE A 33 -10.34 6.33 2.50
C PHE A 33 -11.30 7.47 2.90
N ALA A 34 -12.47 7.57 2.25
CA ALA A 34 -13.49 8.57 2.60
C ALA A 34 -14.10 8.36 4.01
N SER A 35 -14.09 7.14 4.53
CA SER A 35 -14.60 6.80 5.87
C SER A 35 -13.90 5.57 6.45
N SER A 36 -14.10 5.29 7.73
CA SER A 36 -13.65 4.03 8.37
C SER A 36 -14.33 2.78 7.80
N ASN A 37 -15.39 2.94 7.00
CA ASN A 37 -16.09 1.85 6.30
C ASN A 37 -15.71 1.75 4.81
N SER A 38 -14.85 2.62 4.30
CA SER A 38 -14.39 2.59 2.91
C SER A 38 -13.50 1.37 2.64
N LEU A 39 -13.34 1.02 1.35
CA LEU A 39 -12.62 -0.17 0.93
C LEU A 39 -11.18 -0.23 1.49
N GLY A 40 -10.45 0.89 1.44
CA GLY A 40 -9.09 1.00 1.95
C GLY A 40 -9.00 0.81 3.46
N ALA A 41 -9.91 1.42 4.23
CA ALA A 41 -9.95 1.25 5.69
C ALA A 41 -10.25 -0.21 6.09
N LYS A 42 -11.19 -0.87 5.40
CA LYS A 42 -11.48 -2.30 5.59
C LYS A 42 -10.29 -3.18 5.25
N ALA A 43 -9.58 -2.87 4.17
CA ALA A 43 -8.40 -3.61 3.74
C ALA A 43 -7.24 -3.49 4.74
N ILE A 44 -6.98 -2.29 5.28
CA ILE A 44 -5.98 -2.10 6.34
C ILE A 44 -6.42 -2.80 7.62
N CYS A 45 -7.71 -2.76 7.97
CA CYS A 45 -8.24 -3.49 9.12
C CYS A 45 -7.94 -5.00 9.03
N ALA A 46 -8.13 -5.58 7.84
CA ALA A 46 -7.77 -6.98 7.59
C ALA A 46 -6.26 -7.22 7.68
N ALA A 47 -5.45 -6.31 7.14
CA ALA A 47 -4.00 -6.43 7.14
C ALA A 47 -3.37 -6.33 8.56
N GLU A 48 -3.96 -5.51 9.43
CA GLU A 48 -3.65 -5.44 10.87
C GLU A 48 -4.12 -6.69 11.65
N GLY A 49 -5.09 -7.43 11.10
CA GLY A 49 -5.78 -8.53 11.80
C GLY A 49 -6.88 -8.06 12.77
N ASN A 50 -7.27 -6.79 12.66
CA ASN A 50 -8.38 -6.21 13.43
C ASN A 50 -9.73 -6.52 12.78
N CYS A 51 -9.75 -6.93 11.51
CA CYS A 51 -10.93 -7.43 10.82
C CYS A 51 -10.65 -8.78 10.14
N GLU A 52 -11.68 -9.63 10.06
CA GLU A 52 -11.67 -10.89 9.33
C GLU A 52 -13.04 -11.08 8.68
N ASN A 53 -13.07 -11.37 7.37
CA ASN A 53 -14.30 -11.51 6.58
C ASN A 53 -15.28 -10.32 6.75
N GLY A 54 -14.74 -9.10 6.87
CA GLY A 54 -15.52 -7.87 7.06
C GLY A 54 -16.03 -7.63 8.49
N MET A 55 -15.79 -8.56 9.42
CA MET A 55 -16.17 -8.42 10.84
C MET A 55 -14.98 -8.01 11.70
N LYS A 56 -15.22 -7.18 12.73
CA LYS A 56 -14.21 -6.76 13.70
C LYS A 56 -13.83 -7.95 14.60
N THR A 57 -12.54 -8.18 14.77
CA THR A 57 -12.00 -9.21 15.68
C THR A 57 -11.85 -8.64 17.10
N TRP A 58 -11.50 -9.48 18.07
CA TRP A 58 -11.19 -9.01 19.43
C TRP A 58 -10.04 -7.98 19.46
N ARG A 59 -9.11 -8.04 18.49
CA ARG A 59 -7.95 -7.14 18.40
C ARG A 59 -8.35 -5.69 18.11
N TYR A 60 -9.48 -5.50 17.42
CA TYR A 60 -10.05 -4.20 17.12
C TYR A 60 -10.39 -3.43 18.42
N VAL A 61 -10.95 -4.13 19.42
CA VAL A 61 -11.33 -3.51 20.71
C VAL A 61 -10.09 -3.09 21.50
N GLY A 62 -9.02 -3.89 21.42
CA GLY A 62 -7.75 -3.54 22.02
C GLY A 62 -6.78 -4.72 22.11
N HIS A 63 -5.51 -4.50 21.80
CA HIS A 63 -4.44 -5.46 22.06
C HIS A 63 -3.10 -4.76 22.28
N ASN A 64 -2.19 -5.37 23.04
CA ASN A 64 -0.86 -4.81 23.23
C ASN A 64 0.04 -5.11 22.03
N ASP A 65 0.74 -4.08 21.56
CA ASP A 65 1.72 -4.17 20.48
C ASP A 65 2.89 -5.07 20.92
N PRO A 66 3.24 -6.11 20.14
CA PRO A 66 4.26 -7.06 20.53
C PRO A 66 5.69 -6.48 20.47
N ALA A 67 5.94 -5.34 19.82
CA ALA A 67 7.24 -4.69 19.72
C ALA A 67 7.50 -3.67 20.84
N ASN A 68 6.47 -2.96 21.32
CA ASN A 68 6.61 -1.87 22.30
C ASN A 68 5.65 -1.91 23.50
N GLY A 69 4.67 -2.81 23.53
CA GLY A 69 3.73 -3.01 24.64
C GLY A 69 2.60 -1.96 24.75
N LYS A 70 2.51 -1.01 23.82
CA LYS A 70 1.43 -0.01 23.79
C LYS A 70 0.11 -0.64 23.38
N LEU A 71 -1.00 -0.09 23.87
CA LEU A 71 -2.33 -0.53 23.50
C LEU A 71 -2.70 -0.03 22.10
N ASN A 72 -2.93 -0.95 21.18
CA ASN A 72 -3.48 -0.74 19.84
C ASN A 72 -5.02 -0.81 19.89
N ARG A 73 -5.72 0.06 19.17
CA ARG A 73 -7.19 0.05 19.05
C ARG A 73 -7.68 0.46 17.65
N GLY A 74 -8.92 0.10 17.32
CA GLY A 74 -9.56 0.51 16.08
C GLY A 74 -9.04 -0.22 14.84
N TRP A 75 -9.48 0.18 13.66
CA TRP A 75 -9.18 -0.54 12.42
C TRP A 75 -7.69 -0.53 12.07
N CYS A 76 -6.97 0.58 12.32
CA CYS A 76 -5.56 0.72 11.95
C CYS A 76 -4.55 0.37 13.04
N SER A 77 -4.98 -0.19 14.18
CA SER A 77 -4.13 -0.40 15.37
C SER A 77 -3.58 0.91 15.95
N ASP A 78 -4.44 1.91 16.18
CA ASP A 78 -4.07 3.19 16.77
C ASP A 78 -3.42 3.03 18.15
N GLN A 79 -2.22 3.61 18.31
CA GLN A 79 -1.44 3.59 19.55
C GLN A 79 -1.71 4.81 20.46
N GLY A 80 -2.96 5.26 20.50
CA GLY A 80 -3.39 6.39 21.32
C GLY A 80 -3.15 7.75 20.66
N ARG A 81 -3.04 7.84 19.32
CA ARG A 81 -3.03 9.13 18.61
C ARG A 81 -4.33 9.89 18.90
N ALA A 82 -5.43 9.17 19.06
CA ALA A 82 -6.74 9.75 19.31
C ALA A 82 -7.10 9.95 20.79
N LYS A 83 -6.21 9.60 21.74
CA LYS A 83 -6.38 9.81 23.21
C LYS A 83 -7.78 9.47 23.77
N GLY A 84 -8.46 8.44 23.23
CA GLY A 84 -9.90 8.25 23.47
C GLY A 84 -10.41 6.81 23.34
N ASN A 85 -11.72 6.69 23.07
CA ASN A 85 -12.45 5.43 22.86
C ASN A 85 -12.21 4.86 21.43
N LEU A 86 -12.90 3.78 21.06
CA LEU A 86 -12.75 3.15 19.74
C LEU A 86 -13.13 4.08 18.58
N ASP A 87 -14.18 4.87 18.72
CA ASP A 87 -14.60 5.80 17.66
C ASP A 87 -13.55 6.89 17.44
N SER A 88 -12.94 7.36 18.53
CA SER A 88 -11.82 8.31 18.45
C SER A 88 -10.63 7.66 17.72
N ALA A 89 -10.27 6.42 18.06
CA ALA A 89 -9.20 5.68 17.40
C ALA A 89 -9.44 5.51 15.90
N ASP A 90 -10.66 5.12 15.51
CA ASP A 90 -11.04 4.96 14.10
C ASP A 90 -10.97 6.28 13.32
N GLN A 91 -11.43 7.38 13.94
CA GLN A 91 -11.37 8.71 13.35
C GLN A 91 -9.92 9.21 13.22
N GLY A 92 -9.10 9.06 14.26
CA GLY A 92 -7.68 9.43 14.22
C GLY A 92 -6.89 8.61 13.20
N CYS A 93 -7.22 7.33 13.03
CA CYS A 93 -6.69 6.51 11.94
C CYS A 93 -7.06 7.09 10.56
N LEU A 94 -8.32 7.50 10.38
CA LEU A 94 -8.83 8.05 9.13
C LEU A 94 -8.13 9.35 8.75
N GLU A 95 -8.01 10.27 9.72
CA GLU A 95 -7.28 11.53 9.56
C GLU A 95 -5.81 11.26 9.18
N TYR A 96 -5.14 10.38 9.93
CA TYR A 96 -3.74 10.04 9.71
C TYR A 96 -3.47 9.42 8.33
N VAL A 97 -4.35 8.56 7.81
CA VAL A 97 -4.17 8.02 6.45
C VAL A 97 -4.52 9.05 5.37
N ASN A 98 -5.52 9.90 5.59
CA ASN A 98 -5.93 10.91 4.63
C ASN A 98 -4.88 12.01 4.45
N GLU A 99 -4.09 12.34 5.49
CA GLU A 99 -2.91 13.20 5.37
C GLU A 99 -1.91 12.70 4.31
N ARG A 100 -1.91 11.38 4.05
CA ARG A 100 -0.96 10.73 3.17
C ARG A 100 -1.43 10.61 1.73
N VAL A 101 -2.75 10.58 1.52
CA VAL A 101 -3.38 10.29 0.21
C VAL A 101 -2.87 11.21 -0.90
N PRO A 102 -2.91 12.55 -0.78
CA PRO A 102 -2.48 13.44 -1.88
C PRO A 102 -1.03 13.23 -2.28
N LYS A 103 -0.14 13.09 -1.29
CA LYS A 103 1.30 12.89 -1.53
C LYS A 103 1.58 11.57 -2.27
N LEU A 104 0.85 10.50 -1.95
CA LEU A 104 1.03 9.23 -2.65
C LEU A 104 0.47 9.27 -4.06
N ILE A 105 -0.66 9.96 -4.29
CA ILE A 105 -1.19 10.19 -5.63
C ILE A 105 -0.10 10.85 -6.48
N GLU A 106 0.43 12.00 -6.05
CA GLU A 106 1.52 12.71 -6.75
C GLU A 106 2.74 11.81 -6.98
N ALA A 107 3.13 11.04 -5.96
CA ALA A 107 4.28 10.15 -6.04
C ALA A 107 4.10 9.07 -7.13
N PHE A 108 2.93 8.44 -7.24
CA PHE A 108 2.65 7.49 -8.31
C PHE A 108 2.54 8.16 -9.68
N GLN A 109 1.88 9.31 -9.76
CA GLN A 109 1.76 10.08 -11.00
C GLN A 109 3.13 10.46 -11.55
N SER A 110 4.07 10.86 -10.68
CA SER A 110 5.46 11.17 -11.06
C SER A 110 6.23 9.98 -11.64
N LYS A 111 5.75 8.75 -11.44
CA LYS A 111 6.33 7.53 -12.02
C LYS A 111 5.66 7.10 -13.32
N GLY A 112 4.61 7.80 -13.76
CA GLY A 112 3.85 7.44 -14.96
C GLY A 112 3.13 6.10 -14.81
N ILE A 113 2.76 5.72 -13.59
CA ILE A 113 2.08 4.45 -13.30
C ILE A 113 0.60 4.70 -13.16
N GLU A 114 -0.19 3.90 -13.86
CA GLU A 114 -1.62 3.78 -13.58
C GLU A 114 -1.82 3.06 -12.24
N VAL A 115 -2.48 3.73 -11.31
CA VAL A 115 -2.63 3.23 -9.95
C VAL A 115 -3.92 2.46 -9.80
N GLU A 116 -3.79 1.15 -9.61
CA GLU A 116 -4.91 0.29 -9.20
C GLU A 116 -5.19 0.45 -7.69
N PRO A 117 -6.45 0.30 -7.24
CA PRO A 117 -6.82 0.41 -5.83
C PRO A 117 -5.97 -0.45 -4.89
N GLU A 118 -5.68 -1.71 -5.27
CA GLU A 118 -4.87 -2.62 -4.47
C GLU A 118 -3.46 -2.07 -4.22
N THR A 119 -2.79 -1.59 -5.27
CA THR A 119 -1.44 -1.01 -5.18
C THR A 119 -1.46 0.25 -4.30
N PHE A 120 -2.47 1.11 -4.44
CA PHE A 120 -2.58 2.33 -3.64
C PHE A 120 -2.80 2.02 -2.15
N ILE A 121 -3.71 1.10 -1.84
CA ILE A 121 -3.99 0.67 -0.47
C ILE A 121 -2.72 0.09 0.17
N ASN A 122 -1.94 -0.71 -0.56
CA ASN A 122 -0.66 -1.23 -0.07
C ASN A 122 0.35 -0.10 0.29
N ALA A 123 0.34 1.02 -0.43
CA ALA A 123 1.21 2.16 -0.15
C ALA A 123 0.78 2.95 1.10
N ILE A 124 -0.53 3.15 1.29
CA ILE A 124 -1.10 3.79 2.49
C ILE A 124 -0.92 2.90 3.71
N ASP A 125 -1.07 1.59 3.53
CA ASP A 125 -0.86 0.63 4.58
C ASP A 125 0.58 0.61 5.13
N LEU A 126 1.59 0.81 4.26
CA LEU A 126 2.97 1.02 4.71
C LEU A 126 3.14 2.33 5.51
N TRP A 127 2.34 3.35 5.24
CA TRP A 127 2.28 4.58 6.05
C TRP A 127 1.68 4.33 7.43
N ASN A 128 0.70 3.42 7.53
CA ASN A 128 0.15 2.99 8.81
C ASN A 128 1.18 2.20 9.64
N GLN A 129 1.95 1.32 8.99
CA GLN A 129 2.78 0.32 9.65
C GLN A 129 4.19 0.81 10.04
N ALA A 130 4.78 1.70 9.24
CA ALA A 130 6.20 2.00 9.31
C ALA A 130 6.49 3.51 9.27
N SER A 131 7.77 3.87 9.30
CA SER A 131 8.18 5.27 9.19
C SER A 131 7.77 5.85 7.83
N PRO A 132 7.50 7.17 7.75
CA PRO A 132 7.12 7.89 6.51
C PRO A 132 7.92 7.48 5.26
N ARG A 133 9.23 7.31 5.43
CA ARG A 133 10.18 6.95 4.36
C ARG A 133 9.79 5.66 3.63
N VAL A 134 9.25 4.68 4.34
CA VAL A 134 8.88 3.38 3.74
C VAL A 134 7.73 3.57 2.75
N SER A 135 6.66 4.25 3.17
CA SER A 135 5.57 4.62 2.26
C SER A 135 6.06 5.52 1.12
N ASP A 136 6.95 6.49 1.39
CA ASP A 136 7.53 7.38 0.35
C ASP A 136 8.31 6.61 -0.71
N SER A 137 8.98 5.52 -0.32
CA SER A 137 9.80 4.71 -1.22
C SER A 137 8.96 3.77 -2.09
N TYR A 138 7.77 3.39 -1.65
CA TYR A 138 6.97 2.34 -2.27
C TYR A 138 6.62 2.60 -3.75
N PRO A 139 6.08 3.77 -4.16
CA PRO A 139 5.77 4.02 -5.58
C PRO A 139 6.97 3.85 -6.50
N GLY A 140 8.16 4.27 -6.06
CA GLY A 140 9.40 4.07 -6.80
C GLY A 140 9.81 2.61 -6.93
N LYS A 141 9.64 1.82 -5.85
CA LYS A 141 9.95 0.37 -5.86
C LYS A 141 8.95 -0.45 -6.67
N TYR A 142 7.69 -0.04 -6.67
CA TYR A 142 6.68 -0.61 -7.55
C TYR A 142 7.00 -0.33 -9.03
N ALA A 143 7.37 0.92 -9.36
CA ALA A 143 7.84 1.29 -10.69
C ALA A 143 9.04 0.44 -11.15
N GLU A 144 10.01 0.26 -10.26
CA GLU A 144 11.21 -0.53 -10.51
C GLU A 144 10.86 -1.99 -10.81
N ALA A 145 9.92 -2.58 -10.07
CA ALA A 145 9.46 -3.95 -10.28
C ALA A 145 8.77 -4.13 -11.64
N LEU A 146 7.85 -3.23 -11.99
CA LEU A 146 7.16 -3.28 -13.28
C LEU A 146 8.14 -3.16 -14.45
N LYS A 147 9.15 -2.29 -14.34
CA LYS A 147 10.22 -2.16 -15.36
C LYS A 147 11.08 -3.43 -15.51
N LYS A 148 11.14 -4.28 -14.48
CA LYS A 148 11.80 -5.58 -14.52
C LYS A 148 10.90 -6.67 -15.13
N GLY A 149 9.68 -6.35 -15.56
CA GLY A 149 8.73 -7.29 -16.12
C GLY A 149 7.97 -8.12 -15.08
N MET A 150 7.98 -7.71 -13.81
CA MET A 150 7.20 -8.38 -12.77
C MET A 150 5.71 -8.13 -12.98
N GLU A 151 4.90 -9.16 -12.80
CA GLU A 151 3.44 -9.04 -12.80
C GLU A 151 2.96 -8.15 -11.63
N PRO A 152 1.81 -7.46 -11.73
CA PRO A 152 1.37 -6.49 -10.73
C PRO A 152 1.40 -6.99 -9.29
N LYS A 153 0.98 -8.24 -9.04
CA LYS A 153 0.98 -8.85 -7.71
C LYS A 153 2.40 -9.13 -7.19
N GLU A 154 3.29 -9.60 -8.05
CA GLU A 154 4.71 -9.79 -7.69
C GLU A 154 5.38 -8.43 -7.44
N ALA A 155 5.04 -7.41 -8.23
CA ALA A 155 5.52 -6.05 -8.05
C ALA A 155 5.08 -5.45 -6.70
N ILE A 156 3.86 -5.74 -6.23
CA ILE A 156 3.41 -5.37 -4.88
C ILE A 156 4.29 -6.04 -3.83
N ASP A 157 4.43 -7.37 -3.88
CA ASP A 157 5.23 -8.14 -2.90
C ASP A 157 6.68 -7.64 -2.86
N TYR A 158 7.29 -7.42 -4.03
CA TYR A 158 8.63 -6.86 -4.16
C TYR A 158 8.72 -5.46 -3.55
N ALA A 159 7.82 -4.56 -3.95
CA ALA A 159 7.87 -3.16 -3.54
C ALA A 159 7.66 -2.99 -2.03
N ARG A 160 6.77 -3.79 -1.43
CA ARG A 160 6.54 -3.77 0.02
C ARG A 160 7.79 -4.13 0.82
N VAL A 161 8.58 -5.08 0.33
CA VAL A 161 9.85 -5.46 0.98
C VAL A 161 10.93 -4.42 0.72
N GLU A 162 11.12 -4.02 -0.53
CA GLU A 162 12.21 -3.14 -0.94
C GLU A 162 12.02 -1.68 -0.49
N ALA A 163 10.80 -1.27 -0.15
CA ALA A 163 10.51 0.02 0.48
C ALA A 163 11.26 0.21 1.82
N PHE A 164 11.57 -0.89 2.52
CA PHE A 164 12.36 -0.84 3.76
C PHE A 164 13.86 -0.62 3.51
N ARG A 165 14.36 -0.66 2.27
CA ARG A 165 15.78 -0.47 1.99
C ARG A 165 16.24 0.95 2.32
N LEU A 166 17.29 1.06 3.12
CA LEU A 166 17.95 2.29 3.52
C LEU A 166 19.47 2.07 3.49
N ASN A 167 20.22 2.95 2.83
CA ASN A 167 21.68 2.86 2.72
C ASN A 167 22.17 1.47 2.28
N GLY A 168 21.49 0.90 1.28
CA GLY A 168 21.82 -0.41 0.71
C GLY A 168 21.35 -1.63 1.50
N LYS A 169 20.78 -1.46 2.71
CA LYS A 169 20.35 -2.57 3.58
C LYS A 169 18.86 -2.48 3.91
N LEU A 170 18.21 -3.62 4.12
CA LEU A 170 16.83 -3.64 4.63
C LEU A 170 16.80 -3.21 6.10
N ASP A 171 15.94 -2.25 6.44
CA ASP A 171 15.80 -1.71 7.80
C ASP A 171 14.34 -1.74 8.27
N ALA A 172 14.04 -2.70 9.16
CA ALA A 172 12.73 -2.88 9.79
C ALA A 172 12.92 -3.23 11.28
N GLY A 173 13.60 -2.37 12.04
CA GLY A 173 14.03 -2.65 13.42
C GLY A 173 12.96 -3.22 14.36
N GLY A 174 11.72 -2.72 14.30
CA GLY A 174 10.61 -3.24 15.09
C GLY A 174 10.27 -4.69 14.75
N LEU A 175 10.14 -5.00 13.45
CA LEU A 175 9.86 -6.35 12.98
C LEU A 175 11.04 -7.31 13.22
N PHE A 176 12.28 -6.84 13.05
CA PHE A 176 13.48 -7.64 13.36
C PHE A 176 13.54 -8.04 14.83
N ARG A 177 13.13 -7.15 15.75
CA ARG A 177 13.03 -7.48 17.18
C ARG A 177 12.06 -8.63 17.42
N ILE A 178 10.90 -8.62 16.75
CA ILE A 178 9.88 -9.68 16.84
C ILE A 178 10.44 -11.00 16.29
N CYS A 179 10.92 -11.01 15.04
CA CYS A 179 11.46 -12.21 14.41
C CYS A 179 12.60 -12.84 15.23
N ARG A 180 13.50 -12.02 15.79
CA ARG A 180 14.60 -12.49 16.65
C ARG A 180 14.09 -13.09 17.96
N ARG A 181 13.17 -12.42 18.65
CA ARG A 181 12.60 -12.91 19.92
C ARG A 181 11.89 -14.24 19.73
N GLU A 182 11.18 -14.41 18.62
CA GLU A 182 10.42 -15.62 18.31
C GLU A 182 11.28 -16.73 17.70
N GLY A 183 12.60 -16.55 17.59
CA GLY A 183 13.49 -17.54 17.00
C GLY A 183 13.16 -17.88 15.55
N ARG A 184 12.63 -16.91 14.77
CA ARG A 184 12.25 -17.15 13.38
C ARG A 184 13.45 -17.22 12.45
N TYR A 185 13.33 -18.08 11.44
CA TYR A 185 14.24 -18.19 10.30
C TYR A 185 15.70 -18.57 10.66
N LEU A 186 15.86 -19.50 11.62
CA LEU A 186 17.16 -19.98 12.10
C LEU A 186 18.05 -20.60 11.01
N GLN A 187 17.48 -20.97 9.86
CA GLN A 187 18.24 -21.48 8.71
C GLN A 187 19.10 -20.41 8.02
N TYR A 188 18.92 -19.12 8.33
CA TYR A 188 19.75 -18.04 7.81
C TYR A 188 20.58 -17.41 8.93
N PRO A 189 21.83 -16.96 8.64
CA PRO A 189 22.60 -16.21 9.61
C PRO A 189 21.83 -14.96 10.06
N LEU A 190 21.75 -14.75 11.37
CA LEU A 190 21.01 -13.64 11.97
C LEU A 190 21.45 -12.30 11.35
N MET A 191 20.48 -11.47 10.96
CA MET A 191 20.70 -10.16 10.31
C MET A 191 21.42 -10.19 8.94
N SER A 192 21.62 -11.35 8.32
CA SER A 192 22.00 -11.43 6.90
C SER A 192 20.91 -10.84 6.00
N GLU A 193 21.27 -10.49 4.75
CA GLU A 193 20.28 -10.01 3.77
C GLU A 193 19.14 -11.03 3.59
N ALA A 194 19.46 -12.33 3.53
CA ALA A 194 18.48 -13.40 3.43
C ALA A 194 17.54 -13.44 4.65
N TRP A 195 18.10 -13.35 5.87
CA TRP A 195 17.30 -13.33 7.10
C TRP A 195 16.38 -12.10 7.16
N ARG A 196 16.91 -10.89 6.85
CA ARG A 196 16.14 -9.64 6.84
C ARG A 196 15.01 -9.68 5.82
N ARG A 197 15.33 -10.11 4.59
CA ARG A 197 14.35 -10.27 3.51
C ARG A 197 13.27 -11.26 3.89
N LYS A 198 13.63 -12.39 4.51
CA LYS A 198 12.64 -13.39 4.95
C LYS A 198 11.74 -12.83 6.05
N CYS A 199 12.30 -12.16 7.05
CA CYS A 199 11.53 -11.57 8.14
C CYS A 199 10.54 -10.49 7.66
N ILE A 200 10.98 -9.57 6.81
CA ILE A 200 10.09 -8.56 6.21
C ILE A 200 9.10 -9.23 5.26
N GLY A 201 9.58 -10.08 4.37
CA GLY A 201 8.78 -10.69 3.31
C GLY A 201 7.57 -11.47 3.81
N GLU A 202 7.71 -12.26 4.88
CA GLU A 202 6.58 -13.03 5.42
C GLU A 202 5.48 -12.13 6.00
N ASP A 203 5.83 -11.09 6.76
CA ASP A 203 4.83 -10.14 7.28
C ASP A 203 4.20 -9.32 6.15
N GLN A 204 5.02 -8.79 5.24
CA GLN A 204 4.53 -7.98 4.13
C GLN A 204 3.64 -8.77 3.16
N LYS A 205 3.97 -10.04 2.90
CA LYS A 205 3.16 -10.94 2.08
C LYS A 205 1.82 -11.26 2.74
N ARG A 206 1.82 -11.56 4.05
CA ARG A 206 0.57 -11.77 4.81
C ARG A 206 -0.36 -10.56 4.68
N ARG A 207 0.21 -9.36 4.82
CA ARG A 207 -0.51 -8.09 4.71
C ARG A 207 -1.05 -7.84 3.30
N ALA A 208 -0.24 -8.05 2.27
CA ALA A 208 -0.67 -7.93 0.87
C ALA A 208 -1.82 -8.89 0.53
N ILE A 209 -1.75 -10.14 1.01
CA ILE A 209 -2.82 -11.14 0.82
C ILE A 209 -4.13 -10.68 1.49
N ALA A 210 -4.06 -10.14 2.71
CA ALA A 210 -5.24 -9.64 3.42
C ALA A 210 -5.86 -8.41 2.73
N ILE A 211 -5.05 -7.54 2.14
CA ILE A 211 -5.54 -6.41 1.34
C ILE A 211 -6.21 -6.93 0.07
N ALA A 212 -5.55 -7.83 -0.67
CA ALA A 212 -6.06 -8.40 -1.91
C ALA A 212 -7.39 -9.13 -1.72
N SER A 213 -7.57 -9.85 -0.60
CA SER A 213 -8.83 -10.54 -0.33
C SER A 213 -10.00 -9.57 -0.14
N VAL A 214 -9.78 -8.43 0.53
CA VAL A 214 -10.80 -7.39 0.70
C VAL A 214 -11.09 -6.67 -0.61
N VAL A 215 -10.06 -6.30 -1.38
CA VAL A 215 -10.23 -5.64 -2.68
C VAL A 215 -11.02 -6.53 -3.63
N LYS A 216 -10.69 -7.83 -3.70
CA LYS A 216 -11.40 -8.78 -4.55
C LYS A 216 -12.86 -9.00 -4.14
N ALA A 217 -13.17 -8.94 -2.85
CA ALA A 217 -14.54 -9.08 -2.34
C ALA A 217 -15.39 -7.81 -2.49
N GLY A 218 -14.74 -6.65 -2.68
CA GLY A 218 -15.41 -5.36 -2.88
C GLY A 218 -15.58 -4.93 -4.34
N GLN A 219 -15.08 -5.73 -5.29
CA GLN A 219 -15.32 -5.61 -6.74
C GLN A 219 -16.56 -6.41 -7.14
#